data_AF-A0A925Q198-F1
#
_entry.id   AF-A0A925Q198-F1
#
_cell.length_a   1.000
_cell.length_b   1.000
_cell.length_c   1.000
_cell.angle_alpha   90.00
_cell.angle_beta   90.00
_cell.angle_gamma   90.00
#
_symmetry.space_group_name_H-M   'P 1'
#
loop_
_entity.id
_entity.type
_entity.pdbx_description
1 polymer ?
#
loop_
_entity_poly.entity_id
_entity_poly.type
_entity_poly.pdbx_seq_one_letter_code
_entity_poly.pdbx_strand_id
1 'polypeptide(L)'
;MKKLALLAACIAVAGAQAADKPCPPADAAKAEKAIDNVVAWPQLHKAWRDWRHCDTGAVADVYTDAILRLMVEWKNVEALAEPLKDAEYKAFIHKHLKSPAAKDDQSSIRSRASQSCPKGQDALCADIAAAVAEAK
;
A
#
# COMPACT_ATOMS: atom_id res chain seq x y z
N MET A 1 -56.23 31.77 -14.22
CA MET A 1 -55.57 31.22 -13.01
C MET A 1 -55.54 29.71 -13.09
N LYS A 2 -54.37 29.09 -13.26
CA LYS A 2 -54.00 27.75 -12.78
C LYS A 2 -52.57 27.46 -13.23
N LYS A 3 -51.63 27.72 -12.31
CA LYS A 3 -50.21 27.37 -12.45
C LYS A 3 -50.11 25.85 -12.27
N LEU A 4 -49.74 25.11 -13.30
CA LEU A 4 -49.29 23.73 -13.14
C LEU A 4 -47.79 23.78 -12.85
N ALA A 5 -47.44 23.38 -11.62
CA ALA A 5 -46.08 23.36 -11.12
C ALA A 5 -45.30 22.18 -11.74
N LEU A 6 -44.16 22.47 -12.34
CA LEU A 6 -43.16 21.50 -12.76
C LEU A 6 -42.48 20.91 -11.51
N LEU A 7 -42.74 19.64 -11.22
CA LEU A 7 -41.99 18.86 -10.23
C LEU A 7 -40.69 18.37 -10.88
N ALA A 8 -39.60 19.08 -10.65
CA ALA A 8 -38.26 18.61 -10.94
C ALA A 8 -37.85 17.60 -9.85
N ALA A 9 -37.84 16.31 -10.21
CA ALA A 9 -37.33 15.25 -9.35
C ALA A 9 -35.80 15.21 -9.43
N CYS A 10 -35.12 15.79 -8.42
CA CYS A 10 -33.69 15.61 -8.23
C CYS A 10 -33.41 14.17 -7.78
N ILE A 11 -32.89 13.35 -8.70
CA ILE A 11 -32.36 12.02 -8.37
C ILE A 11 -31.04 12.23 -7.63
N ALA A 12 -31.06 12.12 -6.30
CA ALA A 12 -29.85 12.04 -5.50
C ALA A 12 -29.20 10.67 -5.75
N VAL A 13 -28.12 10.64 -6.54
CA VAL A 13 -27.26 9.47 -6.65
C VAL A 13 -26.48 9.37 -5.34
N ALA A 14 -27.01 8.62 -4.38
CA ALA A 14 -26.25 8.21 -3.20
C ALA A 14 -25.18 7.21 -3.65
N GLY A 15 -24.02 7.72 -4.06
CA GLY A 15 -22.83 6.89 -4.19
C GLY A 15 -22.54 6.28 -2.82
N ALA A 16 -22.65 4.96 -2.71
CA ALA A 16 -22.12 4.22 -1.58
C ALA A 16 -20.60 4.38 -1.60
N GLN A 17 -20.10 5.45 -0.98
CA GLN A 17 -18.72 5.51 -0.56
C GLN A 17 -18.58 4.39 0.47
N ALA A 18 -17.84 3.34 0.13
CA ALA A 18 -17.39 2.36 1.10
C ALA A 18 -16.68 3.18 2.20
N ALA A 19 -17.33 3.34 3.35
CA ALA A 19 -16.76 4.11 4.43
C ALA A 19 -15.52 3.35 4.89
N ASP A 20 -14.34 3.91 4.63
CA ASP A 20 -13.09 3.38 5.17
C ASP A 20 -13.28 3.14 6.66
N LYS A 21 -12.95 1.92 7.11
CA LYS A 21 -13.09 1.55 8.51
C LYS A 21 -12.27 2.56 9.34
N PRO A 22 -12.87 3.26 10.32
CA PRO A 22 -12.15 4.27 11.08
C PRO A 22 -10.97 3.63 11.82
N CYS A 23 -9.85 4.33 11.88
CA CYS A 23 -8.71 3.98 12.70
C CYS A 23 -8.73 4.81 13.99
N PRO A 24 -9.30 4.31 15.09
CA PRO A 24 -9.27 5.03 16.36
C PRO A 24 -7.82 5.13 16.89
N PRO A 25 -7.49 6.15 17.71
CA PRO A 25 -6.12 6.35 18.21
C PRO A 25 -5.50 5.12 18.91
N ALA A 26 -6.32 4.33 19.60
CA ALA A 26 -5.85 3.10 20.25
C ALA A 26 -5.45 2.01 19.25
N ASP A 27 -6.10 1.97 18.08
CA ASP A 27 -5.74 1.04 17.01
C ASP A 27 -4.53 1.56 16.23
N ALA A 28 -4.42 2.88 16.01
CA ALA A 28 -3.23 3.49 15.42
C ALA A 28 -1.97 3.17 16.23
N ALA A 29 -2.00 3.34 17.55
CA ALA A 29 -0.87 3.04 18.42
C ALA A 29 -0.48 1.54 18.42
N LYS A 30 -1.47 0.64 18.31
CA LYS A 30 -1.21 -0.81 18.19
C LYS A 30 -0.64 -1.15 16.82
N ALA A 31 -1.15 -0.52 15.76
CA ALA A 31 -0.67 -0.68 14.40
C ALA A 31 0.79 -0.23 14.30
N GLU A 32 1.13 0.99 14.73
CA GLU A 32 2.50 1.52 14.76
C GLU A 32 3.45 0.54 15.45
N LYS A 33 3.11 0.10 16.67
CA LYS A 33 3.93 -0.87 17.41
C LYS A 33 4.08 -2.20 16.68
N ALA A 34 3.03 -2.70 16.03
CA ALA A 34 3.10 -3.95 15.29
C ALA A 34 3.96 -3.84 14.03
N ILE A 35 3.89 -2.70 13.33
CA ILE A 35 4.58 -2.43 12.06
C ILE A 35 6.06 -2.12 12.32
N ASP A 36 6.39 -1.37 13.35
CA ASP A 36 7.77 -1.00 13.67
C ASP A 36 8.67 -2.24 13.92
N ASN A 37 8.08 -3.30 14.48
CA ASN A 37 8.74 -4.59 14.72
C ASN A 37 8.80 -5.53 13.49
N VAL A 38 8.34 -5.09 12.31
CA VAL A 38 8.39 -5.90 11.09
C VAL A 38 9.82 -5.97 10.57
N VAL A 39 10.31 -7.21 10.43
CA VAL A 39 11.66 -7.54 9.93
C VAL A 39 11.64 -8.60 8.82
N ALA A 40 10.45 -9.03 8.38
CA ALA A 40 10.29 -9.98 7.28
C ALA A 40 8.97 -9.79 6.53
N TRP A 41 8.95 -10.15 5.23
CA TRP A 41 7.77 -10.02 4.37
C TRP A 41 6.49 -10.69 4.90
N PRO A 42 6.52 -11.91 5.47
CA PRO A 42 5.29 -12.51 6.03
C PRO A 42 4.73 -11.73 7.22
N GLN A 43 5.60 -11.08 8.01
CA GLN A 43 5.18 -10.23 9.12
C GLN A 43 4.52 -8.96 8.60
N LEU A 44 5.09 -8.35 7.55
CA LEU A 44 4.48 -7.19 6.89
C LEU A 44 3.09 -7.53 6.35
N HIS A 45 2.96 -8.65 5.63
CA HIS A 45 1.68 -9.06 5.07
C HIS A 45 0.64 -9.33 6.17
N LYS A 46 1.05 -9.95 7.29
CA LYS A 46 0.18 -10.10 8.47
C LYS A 46 -0.23 -8.74 9.05
N ALA A 47 0.72 -7.84 9.25
CA ALA A 47 0.45 -6.50 9.80
C ALA A 47 -0.50 -5.71 8.91
N TRP A 48 -0.33 -5.78 7.58
CA TRP A 48 -1.28 -5.20 6.62
C TRP A 48 -2.67 -5.80 6.78
N ARG A 49 -2.80 -7.13 6.82
CA ARG A 49 -4.13 -7.76 7.00
C ARG A 49 -4.83 -7.30 8.28
N ASP A 50 -4.08 -7.14 9.36
CA ASP A 50 -4.63 -6.75 10.66
C ASP A 50 -4.96 -5.25 10.72
N TRP A 51 -4.15 -4.40 10.08
CA TRP A 51 -4.15 -2.94 10.30
C TRP A 51 -4.26 -2.07 9.04
N ARG A 52 -4.53 -2.62 7.85
CA ARG A 52 -4.65 -1.84 6.58
C ARG A 52 -5.65 -0.68 6.63
N HIS A 53 -6.67 -0.76 7.47
CA HIS A 53 -7.64 0.32 7.69
C HIS A 53 -7.03 1.55 8.40
N CYS A 54 -5.85 1.40 8.97
CA CYS A 54 -5.07 2.44 9.62
C CYS A 54 -3.97 3.03 8.72
N ASP A 55 -3.84 2.66 7.44
CA ASP A 55 -2.80 3.16 6.53
C ASP A 55 -3.03 4.63 6.10
N THR A 56 -2.93 5.53 7.08
CA THR A 56 -3.04 6.99 6.98
C THR A 56 -2.20 7.66 8.07
N GLY A 57 -1.79 8.91 7.85
CA GLY A 57 -1.00 9.69 8.81
C GLY A 57 0.25 8.93 9.28
N ALA A 58 0.54 8.99 10.59
CA ALA A 58 1.74 8.40 11.19
C ALA A 58 1.87 6.88 10.93
N VAL A 59 0.76 6.13 10.92
CA VAL A 59 0.79 4.70 10.62
C VAL A 59 1.25 4.43 9.18
N ALA A 60 0.84 5.27 8.22
CA ALA A 60 1.30 5.16 6.84
C ALA A 60 2.80 5.43 6.71
N ASP A 61 3.33 6.37 7.50
CA ASP A 61 4.77 6.65 7.54
C ASP A 61 5.54 5.43 8.06
N VAL A 62 5.08 4.82 9.16
CA VAL A 62 5.71 3.61 9.73
C VAL A 62 5.62 2.41 8.76
N TYR A 63 4.52 2.27 8.01
CA TYR A 63 4.45 1.28 6.92
C TYR A 63 5.47 1.55 5.81
N THR A 64 5.60 2.82 5.41
CA THR A 64 6.57 3.22 4.39
C THR A 64 7.98 2.84 4.81
N ASP A 65 8.37 3.22 6.03
CA ASP A 65 9.70 2.91 6.58
C ASP A 65 9.96 1.40 6.63
N ALA A 66 8.99 0.61 7.10
CA ALA A 66 9.13 -0.84 7.16
C ALA A 66 9.27 -1.48 5.76
N ILE A 67 8.46 -1.02 4.79
CA ILE A 67 8.52 -1.49 3.40
C ILE A 67 9.88 -1.14 2.78
N LEU A 68 10.33 0.10 2.91
CA LEU A 68 11.58 0.56 2.34
C LEU A 68 12.76 -0.17 2.95
N ARG A 69 12.79 -0.37 4.27
CA ARG A 69 13.81 -1.21 4.93
C ARG A 69 13.86 -2.62 4.33
N LEU A 70 12.72 -3.29 4.18
CA LEU A 70 12.69 -4.63 3.59
C LEU A 70 13.10 -4.65 2.11
N MET A 71 12.73 -3.64 1.33
CA MET A 71 13.13 -3.51 -0.07
C MET A 71 14.62 -3.17 -0.21
N VAL A 72 15.18 -2.37 0.68
CA VAL A 72 16.62 -2.08 0.67
C VAL A 72 17.41 -3.25 1.22
N GLU A 73 16.89 -4.08 2.13
CA GLU A 73 17.57 -5.32 2.52
C GLU A 73 17.48 -6.39 1.43
N TRP A 74 16.35 -6.43 0.70
CA TRP A 74 16.03 -7.38 -0.37
C TRP A 74 16.04 -8.86 0.04
N LYS A 75 16.05 -9.13 1.34
CA LYS A 75 16.11 -10.48 1.88
C LYS A 75 14.77 -11.19 1.67
N ASN A 76 14.82 -12.40 1.10
CA ASN A 76 13.65 -13.25 0.86
C ASN A 76 12.51 -12.55 0.10
N VAL A 77 12.84 -11.66 -0.85
CA VAL A 77 11.86 -10.86 -1.60
C VAL A 77 10.85 -11.72 -2.36
N GLU A 78 11.21 -12.95 -2.72
CA GLU A 78 10.33 -13.94 -3.34
C GLU A 78 9.06 -14.24 -2.51
N ALA A 79 9.09 -13.99 -1.20
CA ALA A 79 7.93 -14.13 -0.32
C ALA A 79 6.80 -13.13 -0.64
N LEU A 80 7.05 -12.09 -1.44
CA LEU A 80 6.03 -11.18 -1.95
C LEU A 80 5.23 -11.75 -3.13
N ALA A 81 5.74 -12.77 -3.83
CA ALA A 81 5.11 -13.24 -5.07
C ALA A 81 3.67 -13.73 -4.88
N GLU A 82 3.39 -14.51 -3.82
CA GLU A 82 2.04 -14.98 -3.53
C GLU A 82 1.13 -13.86 -3.00
N PRO A 83 1.54 -13.08 -1.97
CA PRO A 83 0.72 -11.96 -1.47
C PRO A 83 0.36 -10.92 -2.52
N LEU A 84 1.24 -10.60 -3.48
CA LEU A 84 0.97 -9.60 -4.52
C LEU A 84 -0.08 -10.02 -5.55
N LYS A 85 -0.57 -11.27 -5.51
CA LYS A 85 -1.76 -11.67 -6.27
C LYS A 85 -3.03 -11.02 -5.74
N ASP A 86 -3.05 -10.62 -4.46
CA ASP A 86 -4.11 -9.77 -3.91
C ASP A 86 -3.91 -8.33 -4.42
N ALA A 87 -4.89 -7.86 -5.20
CA ALA A 87 -4.84 -6.54 -5.81
C ALA A 87 -4.79 -5.40 -4.78
N GLU A 88 -5.42 -5.56 -3.60
CA GLU A 88 -5.39 -4.56 -2.55
C GLU A 88 -4.01 -4.50 -1.88
N TYR A 89 -3.39 -5.66 -1.64
CA TYR A 89 -2.04 -5.71 -1.08
C TYR A 89 -1.01 -5.16 -2.07
N LYS A 90 -1.17 -5.48 -3.36
CA LYS A 90 -0.33 -4.92 -4.41
C LYS A 90 -0.44 -3.40 -4.49
N ALA A 91 -1.66 -2.86 -4.50
CA ALA A 91 -1.90 -1.43 -4.49
C ALA A 91 -1.29 -0.76 -3.26
N PHE A 92 -1.40 -1.39 -2.09
CA PHE A 92 -0.76 -0.95 -0.85
C PHE A 92 0.77 -0.86 -0.98
N ILE A 93 1.45 -1.93 -1.41
CA ILE A 93 2.91 -1.91 -1.60
C ILE A 93 3.30 -0.82 -2.61
N HIS A 94 2.60 -0.74 -3.75
CA HIS A 94 2.89 0.25 -4.78
C HIS A 94 2.69 1.68 -4.29
N LYS A 95 1.65 1.96 -3.51
CA LYS A 95 1.40 3.28 -2.89
C LYS A 95 2.60 3.74 -2.07
N HIS A 96 3.16 2.87 -1.22
CA HIS A 96 4.31 3.21 -0.39
C HIS A 96 5.60 3.37 -1.20
N LEU A 97 5.84 2.50 -2.20
CA LEU A 97 7.00 2.63 -3.10
C LEU A 97 6.98 3.90 -3.96
N LYS A 98 5.77 4.41 -4.26
CA LYS A 98 5.54 5.65 -5.00
C LYS A 98 5.46 6.88 -4.10
N SER A 99 5.54 6.72 -2.79
CA SER A 99 5.46 7.85 -1.85
C SER A 99 6.68 8.78 -2.00
N PRO A 100 6.55 10.08 -1.68
CA PRO A 100 7.69 11.00 -1.67
C PRO A 100 8.82 10.54 -0.75
N ALA A 101 8.50 9.88 0.37
CA ALA A 101 9.48 9.35 1.32
C ALA A 101 10.34 8.21 0.72
N ALA A 102 9.85 7.50 -0.30
CA ALA A 102 10.58 6.44 -0.97
C ALA A 102 11.64 6.94 -1.97
N LYS A 103 11.64 8.24 -2.30
CA LYS A 103 12.41 8.79 -3.43
C LYS A 103 13.89 8.41 -3.39
N ASP A 104 14.52 8.52 -2.23
CA ASP A 104 15.96 8.28 -2.09
C ASP A 104 16.31 6.78 -2.23
N ASP A 105 15.37 5.89 -1.92
CA ASP A 105 15.55 4.44 -2.00
C ASP A 105 15.19 3.84 -3.37
N GLN A 106 14.38 4.53 -4.19
CA GLN A 106 13.89 4.01 -5.49
C GLN A 106 15.02 3.53 -6.41
N SER A 107 16.18 4.21 -6.41
CA SER A 107 17.33 3.80 -7.21
C SER A 107 17.93 2.47 -6.74
N SER A 108 18.08 2.31 -5.41
CA SER A 108 18.54 1.08 -4.77
C SER A 108 17.57 -0.08 -5.02
N ILE A 109 16.26 0.18 -4.90
CA ILE A 109 15.21 -0.82 -5.12
C ILE A 109 15.21 -1.30 -6.58
N ARG A 110 15.30 -0.37 -7.54
CA ARG A 110 15.40 -0.71 -8.98
C ARG A 110 16.67 -1.51 -9.30
N SER A 111 17.79 -1.13 -8.68
CA SER A 111 19.04 -1.88 -8.80
C SER A 111 18.89 -3.32 -8.31
N ARG A 112 18.26 -3.52 -7.15
CA ARG A 112 18.03 -4.86 -6.60
C ARG A 112 17.06 -5.70 -7.44
N ALA A 113 16.00 -5.08 -7.95
CA ALA A 113 15.07 -5.72 -8.86
C ALA A 113 15.73 -6.22 -10.15
N SER A 114 16.77 -5.53 -10.64
CA SER A 114 17.47 -5.92 -11.87
C SER A 114 18.67 -6.84 -11.64
N GLN A 115 19.44 -6.62 -10.58
CA GLN A 115 20.72 -7.29 -10.34
C GLN A 115 20.63 -8.45 -9.33
N SER A 116 19.57 -8.49 -8.52
CA SER A 116 19.40 -9.46 -7.44
C SER A 116 18.02 -10.10 -7.47
N CYS A 117 17.42 -10.20 -8.66
CA CYS A 117 16.15 -10.89 -8.81
C CYS A 117 16.29 -12.39 -8.52
N PRO A 118 15.51 -12.98 -7.60
CA PRO A 118 15.53 -14.42 -7.38
C PRO A 118 15.12 -15.19 -8.63
N LYS A 119 15.73 -16.35 -8.86
CA LYS A 119 15.45 -17.20 -10.01
C LYS A 119 13.95 -17.55 -10.09
N GLY A 120 13.34 -17.32 -11.25
CA GLY A 120 11.93 -17.62 -11.50
C GLY A 120 10.96 -16.53 -11.03
N GLN A 121 11.46 -15.41 -10.50
CA GLN A 121 10.65 -14.29 -10.00
C GLN A 121 10.69 -13.05 -10.90
N ASP A 122 10.96 -13.24 -12.20
CA ASP A 122 11.10 -12.14 -13.17
C ASP A 122 9.87 -11.20 -13.18
N ALA A 123 8.66 -11.77 -13.08
CA ALA A 123 7.42 -11.00 -13.04
C ALA A 123 7.31 -10.14 -11.77
N LEU A 124 7.71 -10.67 -10.61
CA LEU A 124 7.74 -9.93 -9.35
C LEU A 124 8.73 -8.77 -9.43
N CYS A 125 9.94 -9.03 -9.92
CA CYS A 125 10.99 -8.03 -10.02
C CYS A 125 10.62 -6.93 -11.01
N ALA A 126 10.03 -7.29 -12.16
CA ALA A 126 9.54 -6.33 -13.15
C ALA A 126 8.44 -5.43 -12.57
N ASP A 127 7.52 -5.99 -11.80
CA ASP A 127 6.45 -5.24 -11.13
C ASP A 127 7.00 -4.22 -10.12
N ILE A 128 7.94 -4.64 -9.26
CA ILE A 128 8.58 -3.76 -8.29
C ILE A 128 9.38 -2.66 -9.00
N ALA A 129 10.15 -3.01 -10.04
CA ALA A 129 10.94 -2.05 -10.82
C ALA A 129 10.06 -1.00 -11.51
N ALA A 130 8.91 -1.42 -12.05
CA ALA A 130 7.93 -0.53 -12.64
C ALA A 130 7.31 0.41 -11.59
N ALA A 131 6.94 -0.12 -10.43
CA ALA A 131 6.35 0.68 -9.34
C ALA A 131 7.26 1.85 -8.92
N VAL A 132 8.57 1.62 -8.81
CA VAL A 132 9.55 2.68 -8.47
C VAL A 132 10.01 3.53 -9.66
N ALA A 133 9.70 3.15 -10.90
CA ALA A 133 9.99 3.97 -12.09
C ALA A 133 8.91 5.01 -12.37
N GLU A 134 7.67 4.70 -12.01
CA GLU A 134 6.51 5.58 -12.20
C GLU A 134 6.28 6.58 -11.06
N ALA A 135 7.07 6.48 -9.98
CA ALA A 135 6.98 7.39 -8.86
C ALA A 135 7.37 8.81 -9.29
N LYS A 136 6.54 9.80 -8.91
CA LYS A 136 6.70 11.21 -9.28
C LYS A 136 7.07 12.05 -8.07
#